data_AF-A0A5C6BP65-F1
#
_entry.id   AF-A0A5C6BP65-F1
#
_cell.length_a   1.000
_cell.length_b   1.000
_cell.length_c   1.000
_cell.angle_alpha   90.00
_cell.angle_beta   90.00
_cell.angle_gamma   90.00
#
_symmetry.space_group_name_H-M   'P 1'
#
loop_
_entity.id
_entity.type
_entity.pdbx_description
1 polymer ?
#
loop_
_entity_poly.entity_id
_entity_poly.type
_entity_poly.pdbx_seq_one_letter_code
_entity_poly.pdbx_strand_id
1 'polypeptide(L)'
;MNSQSGEPPTMETATTRRGFMEWFSWALLGLGSVAMAIPILGFFLGPILKPRADEWVDFGPLTDFPQNSTRLVDVLNPLRGANDGMTGKVAAYVRRIEGETFQIFSTHCTHLGCPVSWFKESGLYMCPCHGGVYYEDGGHASGPPPRGLYEFEHRVEEDRLMVKLGHLPTLQNPGSAHVSGKNS
;
A
#
# COMPACT_ATOMS: atom_id res chain seq x y z
N MET A 1 -79.47 2.51 43.87
CA MET A 1 -78.91 1.77 42.71
C MET A 1 -78.80 2.70 41.51
N ASN A 2 -77.83 2.42 40.64
CA ASN A 2 -77.43 3.11 39.39
C ASN A 2 -76.48 4.30 39.61
N SER A 3 -75.18 4.08 39.79
CA SER A 3 -74.18 3.60 38.80
C SER A 3 -73.99 4.61 37.67
N GLN A 4 -73.12 5.60 37.91
CA GLN A 4 -72.53 6.42 36.85
C GLN A 4 -71.22 5.75 36.47
N SER A 5 -71.20 5.19 35.26
CA SER A 5 -70.04 4.64 34.58
C SER A 5 -69.00 5.73 34.35
N GLY A 6 -67.80 5.54 34.88
CA GLY A 6 -66.64 6.35 34.53
C GLY A 6 -66.16 5.99 33.14
N GLU A 7 -66.24 6.95 32.22
CA GLU A 7 -65.54 6.92 30.94
C GLU A 7 -64.02 7.00 31.21
N PRO A 8 -63.16 6.17 30.60
CA PRO A 8 -61.72 6.33 30.75
C PRO A 8 -61.26 7.65 30.10
N PRO A 9 -60.30 8.39 30.67
CA PRO A 9 -59.76 9.57 30.02
C PRO A 9 -59.12 9.16 28.70
N THR A 10 -59.69 9.66 27.60
CA THR A 10 -59.12 9.54 26.27
C THR A 10 -57.76 10.23 26.27
N MET A 11 -56.70 9.44 26.08
CA MET A 11 -55.35 9.94 25.85
C MET A 11 -55.31 10.60 24.46
N GLU A 12 -55.87 11.81 24.32
CA GLU A 12 -55.57 12.66 23.18
C GLU A 12 -54.15 13.21 23.35
N THR A 13 -53.20 12.57 22.68
CA THR A 13 -51.87 13.15 22.45
C THR A 13 -52.00 14.25 21.40
N ALA A 14 -52.62 15.36 21.77
CA ALA A 14 -52.56 16.59 20.99
C ALA A 14 -51.08 16.98 20.87
N THR A 15 -50.53 16.90 19.66
CA THR A 15 -49.13 17.20 19.38
C THR A 15 -48.90 18.68 19.68
N THR A 16 -48.35 18.99 20.86
CA THR A 16 -48.11 20.37 21.27
C THR A 16 -46.99 20.96 20.39
N ARG A 17 -47.13 22.22 19.98
CA ARG A 17 -46.11 22.95 19.18
C ARG A 17 -44.72 22.82 19.79
N ARG A 18 -44.64 22.80 21.11
CA ARG A 18 -43.42 22.59 21.88
C ARG A 18 -42.81 21.19 21.65
N GLY A 19 -43.63 20.13 21.73
CA GLY A 19 -43.17 18.76 21.45
C GLY A 19 -42.69 18.59 20.00
N PHE A 20 -43.35 19.23 19.04
CA PHE A 20 -42.87 19.25 17.65
C PHE A 20 -41.51 19.95 17.51
N MET A 21 -41.35 21.13 18.11
CA MET A 21 -40.08 21.89 18.05
C MET A 21 -38.93 21.18 18.78
N GLU A 22 -39.21 20.53 19.91
CA GLU A 22 -38.23 19.73 20.65
C GLU A 22 -37.80 18.50 19.84
N TRP A 23 -38.75 17.74 19.26
CA TRP A 23 -38.43 16.63 18.35
C TRP A 23 -37.61 17.08 17.14
N PHE A 24 -38.01 18.17 16.49
CA PHE A 24 -37.33 18.71 15.33
C PHE A 24 -35.90 19.14 15.65
N SER A 25 -35.69 19.75 16.82
CA SER A 25 -34.36 20.15 17.30
C SER A 25 -33.45 18.93 17.51
N TRP A 26 -33.95 17.88 18.15
CA TRP A 26 -33.20 16.63 18.32
C TRP A 26 -32.94 15.92 17.00
N ALA A 27 -33.88 15.96 16.05
CA ALA A 27 -33.70 15.41 14.72
C ALA A 27 -32.56 16.13 13.97
N LEU A 28 -32.52 17.46 14.01
CA LEU A 28 -31.45 18.26 13.40
C LEU A 28 -30.09 18.02 14.06
N LEU A 29 -30.03 17.98 15.39
CA LEU A 29 -28.79 17.67 16.13
C LEU A 29 -28.31 16.25 15.86
N GLY A 30 -29.22 15.28 15.82
CA GLY A 30 -28.91 13.89 15.49
C GLY A 30 -28.34 13.76 14.07
N LEU A 31 -28.97 14.42 13.09
CA LEU A 31 -28.48 14.44 11.71
C LEU A 31 -27.09 15.09 11.61
N GLY A 32 -26.89 16.23 12.27
CA GLY A 32 -25.59 16.91 12.31
C GLY A 32 -24.51 16.05 12.96
N SER A 33 -24.84 15.35 14.05
CA SER A 33 -23.92 14.45 14.76
C SER A 33 -23.52 13.26 13.89
N VAL A 34 -24.47 12.65 13.18
CA VAL A 34 -24.20 11.55 12.24
C VAL A 34 -23.33 12.02 11.08
N ALA A 35 -23.65 13.18 10.49
CA ALA A 35 -22.88 13.74 9.38
C ALA A 35 -21.40 13.98 9.76
N MET A 36 -21.11 14.36 11.00
CA MET A 36 -19.74 14.52 11.50
C MET A 36 -19.09 13.19 11.93
N ALA A 37 -19.85 12.29 12.53
CA ALA A 37 -19.33 11.00 13.01
C ALA A 37 -18.88 10.09 11.86
N ILE A 38 -19.61 10.07 10.74
CA ILE A 38 -19.30 9.20 9.58
C ILE A 38 -17.87 9.38 9.05
N PRO A 39 -17.39 10.60 8.69
CA PRO A 39 -16.03 10.75 8.19
C PRO A 39 -14.96 10.43 9.25
N ILE A 40 -15.22 10.72 10.53
CA ILE A 40 -14.30 10.40 11.64
C ILE A 40 -14.16 8.88 11.79
N LEU A 41 -15.28 8.17 11.91
CA LEU A 41 -15.31 6.71 12.00
C LEU A 41 -14.70 6.07 10.74
N GLY A 42 -15.03 6.59 9.56
CA GLY A 42 -14.48 6.14 8.29
C GLY A 42 -12.96 6.30 8.21
N PHE A 43 -12.40 7.37 8.76
CA PHE A 43 -10.96 7.58 8.83
C PHE A 43 -10.28 6.52 9.71
N PHE A 44 -10.82 6.25 10.90
CA PHE A 44 -10.22 5.30 11.84
C PHE A 44 -10.45 3.84 11.44
N LEU A 45 -11.62 3.49 10.91
CA LEU A 45 -11.96 2.11 10.52
C LEU A 45 -11.59 1.78 9.07
N GLY A 46 -11.31 2.79 8.25
CA GLY A 46 -10.94 2.64 6.85
C GLY A 46 -9.81 1.63 6.59
N PRO A 47 -8.68 1.68 7.33
CA PRO A 47 -7.58 0.72 7.15
C PRO A 47 -7.99 -0.74 7.39
N ILE A 48 -8.97 -0.98 8.26
CA ILE A 48 -9.46 -2.33 8.58
C ILE A 48 -10.43 -2.82 7.50
N LEU A 49 -11.29 -1.93 7.01
CA LEU A 49 -12.33 -2.27 6.03
C LEU A 49 -11.80 -2.40 4.60
N LYS A 50 -10.70 -1.70 4.29
CA LYS A 50 -10.05 -1.73 2.97
C LYS A 50 -8.54 -1.92 3.15
N PRO A 51 -8.09 -3.14 3.53
CA PRO A 51 -6.67 -3.44 3.56
C PRO A 51 -6.11 -3.26 2.15
N ARG A 52 -5.04 -2.48 2.02
CA ARG A 52 -4.35 -2.33 0.74
C ARG A 52 -3.47 -3.56 0.54
N ALA A 53 -3.52 -4.15 -0.64
CA ALA A 53 -2.74 -5.34 -0.99
C ALA A 53 -1.71 -5.01 -2.07
N ASP A 54 -0.78 -5.93 -2.27
CA ASP A 54 0.19 -5.81 -3.36
C ASP A 54 -0.51 -6.08 -4.70
N GLU A 55 -0.23 -5.24 -5.69
CA GLU A 55 -0.86 -5.24 -7.01
C GLU A 55 0.18 -5.37 -8.13
N TRP A 56 -0.25 -5.90 -9.27
CA TRP A 56 0.59 -5.96 -10.47
C TRP A 56 0.69 -4.57 -11.11
N VAL A 57 1.91 -4.05 -11.20
CA VAL A 57 2.23 -2.75 -11.79
C VAL A 57 2.98 -2.97 -13.10
N ASP A 58 2.58 -2.24 -14.12
CA ASP A 58 3.21 -2.24 -15.43
C ASP A 58 4.48 -1.39 -15.41
N PHE A 59 5.61 -2.02 -15.76
CA PHE A 59 6.94 -1.40 -15.81
C PHE A 59 7.32 -0.92 -17.22
N GLY A 60 6.51 -1.23 -18.23
CA GLY A 60 6.75 -0.88 -19.63
C GLY A 60 7.04 -2.09 -20.53
N PRO A 61 7.22 -1.83 -21.84
CA PRO A 61 7.52 -2.86 -22.84
C PRO A 61 8.90 -3.50 -22.64
N LEU A 62 9.09 -4.75 -23.08
CA LEU A 62 10.37 -5.46 -22.96
C LEU A 62 11.50 -4.77 -23.75
N THR A 63 11.17 -3.96 -24.75
CA THR A 63 12.11 -3.18 -25.56
C THR A 63 12.86 -2.12 -24.76
N ASP A 64 12.28 -1.64 -23.66
CA ASP A 64 12.93 -0.69 -22.75
C ASP A 64 14.03 -1.33 -21.91
N PHE A 65 14.15 -2.67 -21.92
CA PHE A 65 15.11 -3.43 -21.13
C PHE A 65 16.04 -4.23 -22.04
N PRO A 66 17.24 -3.72 -22.39
CA PRO A 66 18.20 -4.49 -23.18
C PRO A 66 18.73 -5.70 -22.39
N GLN A 67 19.06 -6.77 -23.10
CA GLN A 67 19.65 -7.98 -22.50
C GLN A 67 20.99 -7.66 -21.82
N ASN A 68 21.32 -8.45 -20.79
CA ASN A 68 22.50 -8.29 -19.95
C ASN A 68 22.69 -6.85 -19.44
N SER A 69 21.60 -6.20 -19.04
CA SER A 69 21.64 -4.85 -18.50
C SER A 69 20.69 -4.68 -17.33
N THR A 70 21.06 -3.76 -16.44
CA THR A 70 20.26 -3.34 -15.29
C THR A 70 19.82 -1.89 -15.51
N ARG A 71 18.52 -1.63 -15.35
CA ARG A 71 17.95 -0.28 -15.40
C ARG A 71 17.19 0.04 -14.12
N LEU A 72 17.25 1.29 -13.70
CA LEU A 72 16.38 1.81 -12.65
C LEU A 72 15.07 2.28 -13.27
N VAL A 73 13.95 1.83 -12.72
CA VAL A 73 12.60 2.24 -13.17
C VAL A 73 11.85 2.85 -12.00
N ASP A 74 11.32 4.04 -12.22
CA ASP A 74 10.44 4.74 -11.29
C ASP A 74 8.98 4.49 -11.67
N VAL A 75 8.20 3.95 -10.74
CA VAL A 75 6.77 3.70 -10.90
C VAL A 75 5.97 4.27 -9.74
N LEU A 76 4.65 4.37 -9.92
CA LEU A 76 3.76 4.76 -8.83
C LEU A 76 3.48 3.56 -7.93
N ASN A 77 3.65 3.73 -6.62
CA ASN A 77 3.29 2.71 -5.65
C ASN A 77 1.77 2.52 -5.67
N PRO A 78 1.24 1.30 -5.81
CA PRO A 78 -0.22 1.06 -5.80
C PRO A 78 -0.87 1.42 -4.46
N LEU A 79 -0.10 1.42 -3.36
CA LEU A 79 -0.59 1.80 -2.03
C LEU A 79 -0.75 3.32 -1.85
N ARG A 80 -0.31 4.14 -2.81
CA ARG A 80 -0.31 5.60 -2.68
C ARG A 80 -1.71 6.18 -2.47
N GLY A 81 -1.79 7.24 -1.69
CA GLY A 81 -2.94 8.14 -1.63
C GLY A 81 -3.05 9.01 -2.89
N ALA A 82 -4.23 9.56 -3.11
CA ALA A 82 -4.48 10.48 -4.22
C ALA A 82 -3.61 11.75 -4.16
N ASN A 83 -3.19 12.15 -2.95
CA ASN A 83 -2.47 13.40 -2.70
C ASN A 83 -0.97 13.20 -2.46
N ASP A 84 -0.44 11.99 -2.67
CA ASP A 84 0.97 11.68 -2.36
C ASP A 84 1.95 12.30 -3.37
N GLY A 85 1.48 12.70 -4.55
CA GLY A 85 2.32 13.34 -5.56
C GLY A 85 3.61 12.55 -5.83
N MET A 86 4.76 13.20 -5.66
CA MET A 86 6.08 12.59 -5.87
C MET A 86 6.47 11.57 -4.80
N THR A 87 5.95 11.67 -3.57
CA THR A 87 6.25 10.69 -2.51
C THR A 87 5.51 9.37 -2.72
N GLY A 88 4.55 9.33 -3.65
CA GLY A 88 3.89 8.11 -4.09
C GLY A 88 4.70 7.30 -5.12
N LYS A 89 5.89 7.77 -5.53
CA LYS A 89 6.78 7.03 -6.44
C LYS A 89 7.70 6.09 -5.67
N VAL A 90 7.91 4.91 -6.23
CA VAL A 90 8.91 3.93 -5.80
C VAL A 90 9.78 3.54 -6.98
N ALA A 91 10.98 3.07 -6.67
CA ALA A 91 11.94 2.67 -7.69
C ALA A 91 12.38 1.22 -7.47
N ALA A 92 12.57 0.49 -8.57
CA ALA A 92 13.12 -0.85 -8.58
C ALA A 92 14.15 -1.01 -9.70
N TYR A 93 15.15 -1.87 -9.48
CA TYR A 93 16.11 -2.25 -10.49
C TYR A 93 15.56 -3.41 -11.32
N VAL A 94 15.52 -3.25 -12.63
CA VAL A 94 15.16 -4.30 -13.59
C VAL A 94 16.44 -4.79 -14.24
N ARG A 95 16.85 -6.02 -13.92
CA ARG A 95 17.95 -6.72 -14.59
C ARG A 95 17.37 -7.71 -15.58
N ARG A 96 17.70 -7.56 -16.87
CA ARG A 96 17.38 -8.56 -17.89
C ARG A 96 18.60 -9.41 -18.16
N ILE A 97 18.50 -10.72 -17.91
CA ILE A 97 19.59 -11.67 -18.14
C ILE A 97 19.63 -11.99 -19.64
N GLU A 98 18.63 -12.74 -20.10
CA GLU A 98 18.51 -13.23 -21.47
C GLU A 98 17.03 -13.45 -21.78
N GLY A 99 16.61 -13.23 -23.03
CA GLY A 99 15.23 -13.50 -23.45
C GLY A 99 14.20 -12.80 -22.54
N GLU A 100 13.30 -13.57 -21.94
CA GLU A 100 12.28 -13.10 -20.98
C GLU A 100 12.67 -13.36 -19.51
N THR A 101 13.93 -13.68 -19.24
CA THR A 101 14.43 -13.89 -17.88
C THR A 101 14.84 -12.56 -17.25
N PHE A 102 14.05 -12.11 -16.28
CA PHE A 102 14.29 -10.90 -15.51
C PHE A 102 14.56 -11.21 -14.04
N GLN A 103 15.21 -10.25 -13.37
CA GLN A 103 15.28 -10.16 -11.93
C GLN A 103 14.97 -8.72 -11.53
N ILE A 104 14.05 -8.55 -10.58
CA ILE A 104 13.54 -7.22 -10.22
C ILE A 104 13.90 -6.94 -8.77
N PHE A 105 14.90 -6.10 -8.52
CA PHE A 105 15.39 -5.85 -7.17
C PHE A 105 14.82 -4.57 -6.57
N SER A 106 14.52 -4.62 -5.28
CA SER A 106 14.29 -3.43 -4.47
C SER A 106 15.54 -2.56 -4.44
N THR A 107 15.33 -1.25 -4.51
CA THR A 107 16.37 -0.25 -4.28
C THR A 107 16.77 -0.14 -2.81
N HIS A 108 16.09 -0.84 -1.89
CA HIS A 108 16.29 -0.69 -0.46
C HIS A 108 17.25 -1.75 0.09
N CYS A 109 18.32 -1.29 0.74
CA CYS A 109 19.29 -2.12 1.42
C CYS A 109 18.63 -2.93 2.54
N THR A 110 18.98 -4.21 2.63
CA THR A 110 18.42 -5.17 3.58
C THR A 110 18.91 -5.01 5.03
N HIS A 111 19.81 -4.04 5.27
CA HIS A 111 20.21 -3.61 6.61
C HIS A 111 19.12 -2.77 7.27
N LEU A 112 18.93 -1.52 6.80
CA LEU A 112 17.99 -0.53 7.37
C LEU A 112 17.20 0.25 6.31
N GLY A 113 17.19 -0.21 5.07
CA GLY A 113 16.36 0.37 4.00
C GLY A 113 16.96 1.55 3.24
N CYS A 114 18.23 1.93 3.48
CA CYS A 114 18.89 2.96 2.66
C CYS A 114 18.88 2.60 1.15
N PRO A 115 18.76 3.58 0.25
CA PRO A 115 18.81 3.32 -1.19
C PRO A 115 20.19 2.80 -1.62
N VAL A 116 20.21 1.73 -2.42
CA VAL A 116 21.42 1.18 -3.03
C VAL A 116 21.57 1.69 -4.47
N SER A 117 22.81 1.92 -4.88
CA SER A 117 23.15 2.35 -6.25
C SER A 117 23.79 1.21 -7.03
N TRP A 118 23.37 1.01 -8.28
CA TRP A 118 23.99 0.06 -9.20
C TRP A 118 25.23 0.66 -9.87
N PHE A 119 26.37 -0.05 -9.79
CA PHE A 119 27.63 0.32 -10.42
C PHE A 119 27.99 -0.69 -11.50
N LYS A 120 27.77 -0.31 -12.77
CA LYS A 120 27.89 -1.19 -13.93
C LYS A 120 29.31 -1.72 -14.12
N GLU A 121 30.31 -0.90 -13.86
CA GLU A 121 31.72 -1.23 -14.07
C GLU A 121 32.19 -2.34 -13.12
N SER A 122 31.67 -2.36 -11.89
CA SER A 122 31.98 -3.39 -10.89
C SER A 122 30.98 -4.54 -10.86
N GLY A 123 29.79 -4.37 -11.45
CA GLY A 123 28.70 -5.35 -11.35
C GLY A 123 28.13 -5.48 -9.93
N LEU A 124 28.09 -4.37 -9.17
CA LEU A 124 27.71 -4.37 -7.76
C LEU A 124 26.64 -3.34 -7.44
N TYR A 125 25.74 -3.67 -6.53
CA TYR A 125 24.92 -2.69 -5.83
C TYR A 125 25.62 -2.28 -4.54
N MET A 126 25.77 -0.98 -4.31
CA MET A 126 26.42 -0.47 -3.09
C MET A 126 25.52 0.48 -2.32
N CYS A 127 25.47 0.27 -1.01
CA CYS A 127 24.76 1.09 -0.05
C CYS A 127 25.74 2.08 0.61
N PRO A 128 25.55 3.40 0.45
CA PRO A 128 26.49 4.41 0.95
C PRO A 128 26.44 4.58 2.48
N CYS A 129 25.39 4.07 3.14
CA CYS A 129 25.17 4.32 4.58
C CYS A 129 26.22 3.60 5.45
N HIS A 130 26.44 2.31 5.23
CA HIS A 130 27.33 1.48 6.08
C HIS A 130 28.14 0.46 5.27
N GLY A 131 28.29 0.67 3.95
CA GLY A 131 29.09 -0.20 3.09
C GLY A 131 28.46 -1.56 2.80
N GLY A 132 27.14 -1.66 2.75
CA GLY A 132 26.47 -2.87 2.27
C GLY A 132 26.71 -3.06 0.77
N VAL A 133 27.13 -4.25 0.35
CA VAL A 133 27.45 -4.56 -1.05
C VAL A 133 26.73 -5.83 -1.48
N TYR A 134 26.20 -5.81 -2.69
CA TYR A 134 25.48 -6.93 -3.30
C TYR A 134 26.00 -7.20 -4.71
N TYR A 135 26.01 -8.46 -5.11
CA TYR A 135 26.33 -8.89 -6.47
C TYR A 135 25.21 -8.52 -7.46
N GLU A 136 25.50 -8.66 -8.75
CA GLU A 136 24.55 -8.37 -9.82
C GLU A 136 23.26 -9.18 -9.76
N ASP A 137 23.32 -10.38 -9.19
CA ASP A 137 22.20 -11.30 -8.95
C ASP A 137 21.44 -10.97 -7.66
N GLY A 138 21.82 -9.89 -6.96
CA GLY A 138 21.22 -9.49 -5.69
C GLY A 138 21.78 -10.22 -4.47
N GLY A 139 22.69 -11.19 -4.63
CA GLY A 139 23.33 -11.89 -3.52
C GLY A 139 24.10 -10.94 -2.59
N HIS A 140 24.17 -11.26 -1.29
CA HIS A 140 25.00 -10.49 -0.36
C HIS A 140 26.49 -10.72 -0.67
N ALA A 141 27.21 -9.62 -0.88
CA ALA A 141 28.65 -9.67 -1.16
C ALA A 141 29.47 -9.26 0.05
N SER A 142 29.08 -8.16 0.72
CA SER A 142 29.84 -7.63 1.86
C SER A 142 29.01 -6.65 2.71
N GLY A 143 29.59 -6.27 3.84
CA GLY A 143 29.08 -5.26 4.76
C GLY A 143 28.06 -5.81 5.76
N PRO A 144 27.48 -4.91 6.57
CA PRO A 144 26.53 -5.27 7.64
C PRO A 144 25.23 -5.98 7.25
N PRO A 145 24.66 -5.85 6.02
CA PRO A 145 23.37 -6.45 5.72
C PRO A 145 23.39 -7.98 5.92
N PRO A 146 22.36 -8.57 6.55
CA PRO A 146 22.39 -9.99 6.93
C PRO A 146 22.08 -10.96 5.78
N ARG A 147 21.77 -10.46 4.58
CA ARG A 147 21.23 -11.22 3.44
C ARG A 147 21.23 -10.40 2.15
N GLY A 148 21.00 -11.06 1.02
CA GLY A 148 20.88 -10.44 -0.31
C GLY A 148 19.70 -9.48 -0.44
N LEU A 149 19.66 -8.74 -1.55
CA LEU A 149 18.57 -7.82 -1.92
C LEU A 149 17.23 -8.56 -2.03
N TYR A 150 16.17 -7.77 -1.83
CA TYR A 150 14.83 -8.23 -2.08
C TYR A 150 14.53 -8.22 -3.56
N GLU A 151 13.97 -9.32 -4.04
CA GLU A 151 13.55 -9.54 -5.42
C GLU A 151 12.02 -9.61 -5.47
N PHE A 152 11.40 -8.80 -6.31
CA PHE A 152 9.95 -8.77 -6.49
C PHE A 152 9.49 -9.86 -7.45
N GLU A 153 8.32 -10.43 -7.18
CA GLU A 153 7.61 -11.26 -8.16
C GLU A 153 7.36 -10.47 -9.46
N HIS A 154 7.64 -11.09 -10.60
CA HIS A 154 7.40 -10.51 -11.91
C HIS A 154 6.77 -11.52 -12.86
N ARG A 155 6.14 -11.02 -13.92
CA ARG A 155 5.65 -11.81 -15.05
C ARG A 155 5.72 -10.97 -16.32
N VAL A 156 5.74 -11.63 -17.47
CA VAL A 156 5.64 -10.98 -18.77
C VAL A 156 4.23 -11.23 -19.32
N GLU A 157 3.53 -10.16 -19.68
CA GLU A 157 2.21 -10.21 -20.30
C GLU A 157 2.20 -9.29 -21.52
N GLU A 158 1.80 -9.81 -22.68
CA GLU A 158 1.65 -9.02 -23.91
C GLU A 158 2.89 -8.16 -24.28
N ASP A 159 4.10 -8.72 -24.12
CA ASP A 159 5.39 -8.01 -24.35
C ASP A 159 5.63 -6.84 -23.38
N ARG A 160 5.00 -6.88 -22.20
CA ARG A 160 5.17 -5.91 -21.11
C ARG A 160 5.64 -6.60 -19.84
N LEU A 161 6.51 -5.93 -19.09
CA LEU A 161 6.99 -6.41 -17.81
C LEU A 161 6.02 -5.97 -16.71
N MET A 162 5.43 -6.94 -16.03
CA MET A 162 4.54 -6.73 -14.89
C MET A 162 5.27 -7.12 -13.60
N VAL A 163 5.24 -6.27 -12.59
CA VAL A 163 5.91 -6.49 -11.31
C VAL A 163 4.90 -6.32 -10.18
N LYS A 164 4.87 -7.25 -9.25
CA LYS A 164 3.98 -7.18 -8.09
C LYS A 164 4.58 -6.26 -7.04
N LEU A 165 3.98 -5.09 -6.87
CA LEU A 165 4.43 -4.07 -5.93
C LEU A 165 3.36 -3.79 -4.88
N GLY A 166 3.79 -3.24 -3.76
CA GLY A 166 2.88 -2.71 -2.75
C GLY A 166 3.68 -2.31 -1.53
N HIS A 167 3.65 -3.15 -0.50
CA HIS A 167 4.43 -2.90 0.70
C HIS A 167 5.91 -2.98 0.39
N LEU A 168 6.66 -1.95 0.79
CA LEU A 168 8.11 -2.00 0.68
C LEU A 168 8.63 -3.14 1.55
N PRO A 169 9.57 -3.95 1.03
CA PRO A 169 10.04 -5.11 1.74
C PRO A 169 10.85 -4.70 2.97
N THR A 170 10.50 -5.28 4.11
CA THR A 170 11.15 -5.06 5.42
C THR A 170 11.59 -6.38 6.03
N LEU A 171 12.46 -6.31 7.04
CA LEU A 171 12.97 -7.51 7.74
C LEU A 171 11.83 -8.36 8.33
N GLN A 172 10.78 -7.70 8.82
CA GLN A 172 9.64 -8.34 9.45
C GLN A 172 8.57 -8.78 8.44
N ASN A 173 8.44 -8.06 7.33
CA ASN A 173 7.49 -8.37 6.27
C ASN A 173 8.13 -8.12 4.91
N PRO A 174 8.50 -9.17 4.17
CA PRO A 174 9.13 -9.01 2.86
C PRO A 174 8.10 -8.65 1.76
N GLY A 175 6.79 -8.66 2.06
CA GLY A 175 5.74 -8.32 1.09
C GLY A 175 5.74 -9.24 -0.13
N SER A 176 5.51 -8.68 -1.32
CA SER A 176 5.66 -9.36 -2.61
C SER A 176 7.10 -9.67 -3.01
N ALA A 177 8.08 -9.28 -2.19
CA ALA A 177 9.48 -9.55 -2.45
C ALA A 177 9.98 -10.74 -1.64
N HIS A 178 11.01 -11.41 -2.13
CA HIS A 178 11.72 -12.49 -1.45
C HIS A 178 13.23 -12.21 -1.48
N VAL A 179 13.99 -12.90 -0.64
CA VAL A 179 15.45 -12.71 -0.62
C VAL A 179 16.04 -13.48 -1.80
N SER A 180 16.75 -12.79 -2.69
CA SER A 180 17.34 -13.43 -3.86
C SER A 180 18.32 -14.54 -3.43
N GLY A 181 18.22 -15.71 -4.08
CA GLY A 181 19.04 -16.90 -3.78
C GLY A 181 18.50 -17.85 -2.71
N LYS A 182 17.33 -17.60 -2.11
CA LYS A 182 16.56 -18.61 -1.37
C LYS A 182 15.29 -18.96 -2.13
N ASN A 183 15.31 -20.10 -2.82
CA ASN A 183 14.09 -20.69 -3.36
C ASN A 183 13.12 -20.93 -2.18
N SER A 184 11.87 -20.55 -2.36
CA SER A 184 10.74 -20.98 -1.52
C SER A 184 10.62 -22.50 -1.51
#